data_AF-A0A382LEE1-F1
#
_entry.id   AF-A0A382LEE1-F1
#
_cell.length_a   1.000
_cell.length_b   1.000
_cell.length_c   1.000
_cell.angle_alpha   90.00
_cell.angle_beta   90.00
_cell.angle_gamma   90.00
#
_symmetry.space_group_name_H-M   'P 1'
#
loop_
_entity.id
_entity.type
_entity.pdbx_description
1 polymer ?
#
loop_
_entity_poly.entity_id
_entity_poly.type
_entity_poly.pdbx_seq_one_letter_code
_entity_poly.pdbx_strand_id
1 'polypeptide(L)'
;MGDRLGNLILNADDLHLAGATERPGHEAVGRDAGAVLGRGSLGVAVTDVVPATDADVVIAFTTPESTLADAAVCAAAGTAM
;
A
#
# COMPACT_ATOMS: atom_id res chain seq x y z
N MET A 1 6.01 9.06 -3.26
CA MET A 1 5.29 8.56 -4.46
C MET A 1 3.97 7.90 -4.12
N GLY A 2 3.82 7.28 -2.94
CA GLY A 2 2.59 6.62 -2.49
C GLY A 2 1.31 7.41 -2.73
N ASP A 3 1.24 8.67 -2.31
CA ASP A 3 0.04 9.51 -2.51
C ASP A 3 -0.40 9.63 -3.97
N ARG A 4 0.56 9.77 -4.89
CA ARG A 4 0.29 9.85 -6.33
C ARG A 4 -0.24 8.52 -6.84
N LEU A 5 0.40 7.40 -6.48
CA LEU A 5 -0.03 6.06 -6.91
C LEU A 5 -1.43 5.72 -6.37
N GLY A 6 -1.68 5.96 -5.08
CA GLY A 6 -3.00 5.78 -4.48
C GLY A 6 -4.06 6.62 -5.18
N ASN A 7 -3.78 7.89 -5.47
CA ASN A 7 -4.71 8.73 -6.22
C ASN A 7 -4.95 8.25 -7.66
N LEU A 8 -3.94 7.70 -8.33
CA LEU A 8 -4.10 7.13 -9.68
C LEU A 8 -4.99 5.88 -9.66
N ILE A 9 -4.76 4.98 -8.70
CA ILE A 9 -5.60 3.79 -8.49
C ILE A 9 -7.06 4.20 -8.26
N LEU A 10 -7.31 5.22 -7.43
CA LEU A 10 -8.66 5.69 -7.12
C LEU A 10 -9.37 6.41 -8.26
N ASN A 11 -8.67 6.80 -9.33
CA ASN A 11 -9.29 7.37 -10.53
C ASN A 11 -9.34 6.37 -11.69
N ALA A 12 -8.89 5.13 -11.49
CA ALA A 12 -8.93 4.08 -12.50
C ALA A 12 -10.17 3.20 -12.27
N ASP A 13 -10.93 2.93 -13.32
CA ASP A 13 -12.17 2.14 -13.24
C ASP A 13 -11.92 0.64 -13.10
N ASP A 14 -10.71 0.19 -13.41
CA ASP A 14 -10.27 -1.21 -13.46
C ASP A 14 -9.37 -1.62 -12.28
N LEU A 15 -9.11 -0.70 -11.33
CA LEU A 15 -8.27 -0.95 -10.16
C LEU A 15 -9.02 -0.62 -8.87
N HIS A 16 -8.61 -1.28 -7.79
CA HIS A 16 -9.05 -0.95 -6.44
C HIS A 16 -7.86 -0.94 -5.49
N LEU A 17 -7.89 -0.06 -4.48
CA LEU A 17 -6.85 0.00 -3.47
C LEU A 17 -7.12 -1.07 -2.39
N ALA A 18 -6.35 -2.17 -2.41
CA ALA A 18 -6.50 -3.25 -1.43
C ALA A 18 -5.77 -2.98 -0.09
N GLY A 19 -4.68 -2.21 -0.13
CA GLY A 19 -3.83 -1.97 1.02
C GLY A 19 -2.97 -0.72 0.86
N ALA A 20 -2.45 -0.22 1.98
CA ALA A 20 -1.48 0.86 2.02
C ALA A 20 -0.47 0.61 3.14
N THR A 21 0.80 0.87 2.87
CA THR A 21 1.88 0.70 3.84
C THR A 21 2.71 1.96 4.01
N GLU A 22 3.25 2.12 5.21
CA GLU A 22 4.33 3.06 5.49
C GLU A 22 5.34 2.44 6.46
N ARG A 23 6.48 3.09 6.64
CA ARG A 23 7.50 2.66 7.59
C ARG A 23 6.94 2.60 9.03
N PRO A 24 7.42 1.65 9.85
CA PRO A 24 7.09 1.60 11.27
C PRO A 24 7.29 2.94 11.98
N GLY A 25 6.32 3.33 12.80
CA GLY A 25 6.34 4.58 13.57
C GLY A 25 5.97 5.84 12.78
N HIS A 26 5.59 5.74 11.51
CA HIS A 26 5.01 6.87 10.78
C HIS A 26 3.61 7.21 11.33
N GLU A 27 3.26 8.49 11.40
CA GLU A 27 1.97 8.98 11.94
C GLU A 27 0.73 8.51 11.16
N ALA A 28 0.95 8.02 9.93
CA ALA A 28 -0.09 7.49 9.07
C ALA A 28 -0.51 6.08 9.46
N VAL A 29 0.37 5.30 10.12
CA VAL A 29 0.08 3.91 10.48
C VAL A 29 -1.15 3.86 11.40
N GLY A 30 -2.12 3.00 11.07
CA GLY A 30 -3.41 2.88 11.73
C GLY A 30 -4.49 3.86 11.25
N ARG A 31 -4.15 4.84 10.41
CA ARG A 31 -5.13 5.74 9.79
C ARG A 31 -5.74 5.11 8.54
N ASP A 32 -6.92 5.58 8.17
CA ASP A 32 -7.55 5.23 6.90
C ASP A 32 -6.76 5.85 5.73
N ALA A 33 -6.37 5.03 4.76
CA ALA A 33 -5.59 5.42 3.59
C ALA A 33 -6.32 6.46 2.75
N GLY A 34 -7.65 6.37 2.62
CA GLY A 34 -8.45 7.38 1.95
C GLY A 34 -8.39 8.73 2.65
N ALA A 35 -8.41 8.73 3.99
CA ALA A 35 -8.26 9.96 4.77
C ALA A 35 -6.86 10.57 4.58
N VAL A 36 -5.81 9.75 4.47
CA VAL A 36 -4.44 10.20 4.15
C VAL A 36 -4.38 10.76 2.73
N LEU A 37 -5.05 10.13 1.77
CA LEU A 37 -5.07 10.52 0.35
C LEU A 37 -6.01 11.71 0.05
N GLY A 38 -6.78 12.20 1.03
CA GLY A 38 -7.76 13.26 0.84
C GLY A 38 -9.01 12.85 0.05
N ARG A 39 -9.39 11.55 0.10
CA ARG A 39 -10.49 10.95 -0.68
C ARG A 39 -11.67 10.48 0.18
N GLY A 40 -11.70 10.84 1.46
CA GLY A 40 -12.70 10.33 2.42
C GLY A 40 -12.30 8.96 2.95
N SER A 41 -13.17 8.28 3.69
CA SER A 41 -12.86 6.95 4.23
C SER A 41 -12.98 5.88 3.14
N LEU A 42 -11.95 5.04 3.01
CA LEU A 42 -11.95 3.89 2.10
C LEU A 42 -12.04 2.55 2.84
N GLY A 43 -11.93 2.55 4.16
CA GLY A 43 -11.90 1.32 4.97
C GLY A 43 -10.58 0.55 4.85
N VAL A 44 -9.57 1.14 4.21
CA VAL A 44 -8.23 0.56 4.05
C VAL A 44 -7.32 1.17 5.11
N ALA A 45 -6.83 0.38 6.06
CA ALA A 45 -5.90 0.88 7.07
C ALA A 45 -4.47 0.94 6.49
N VAL A 46 -3.75 2.02 6.81
CA VAL A 46 -2.30 2.08 6.57
C VAL A 46 -1.59 1.19 7.60
N THR A 47 -0.80 0.24 7.14
CA THR A 47 -0.05 -0.69 8.00
C THR A 47 1.45 -0.43 7.92
N ASP A 48 2.22 -1.06 8.80
CA ASP A 48 3.68 -1.03 8.79
C ASP A 48 4.32 -2.30 8.18
N VAL A 49 3.48 -3.21 7.68
CA VAL A 49 3.84 -4.44 6.95
C VAL A 49 2.92 -4.58 5.75
N VAL A 50 3.46 -4.96 4.59
CA VAL A 50 2.69 -5.12 3.35
C VAL A 50 1.63 -6.22 3.48
N PRO A 51 0.33 -5.91 3.27
CA PRO A 51 -0.74 -6.91 3.32
C PRO A 51 -0.81 -7.70 2.00
N ALA A 52 0.27 -8.43 1.68
CA ALA A 52 0.44 -9.05 0.36
C ALA A 52 -0.66 -10.06 0.00
N THR A 53 -1.24 -10.76 0.98
CA THR A 53 -2.29 -11.76 0.77
C THR A 53 -3.63 -11.18 0.33
N ASP A 54 -3.83 -9.88 0.54
CA ASP A 54 -5.09 -9.20 0.26
C ASP A 54 -5.08 -8.48 -1.11
N ALA A 55 -3.97 -8.57 -1.86
CA ALA A 55 -3.77 -7.86 -3.12
C ALA A 55 -3.28 -8.79 -4.24
N ASP A 56 -3.64 -8.47 -5.48
CA ASP A 56 -3.10 -9.14 -6.68
C ASP A 56 -1.66 -8.69 -7.00
N VAL A 57 -1.36 -7.41 -6.73
CA VAL A 57 -0.07 -6.77 -7.01
C VAL A 57 0.27 -5.70 -5.98
N VAL A 58 1.55 -5.63 -5.60
CA VAL A 58 2.12 -4.60 -4.72
C VAL A 58 2.97 -3.64 -5.55
N ILE A 59 2.82 -2.33 -5.33
CA ILE A 59 3.59 -1.31 -6.05
C ILE A 59 4.52 -0.59 -5.06
N ALA A 60 5.83 -0.80 -5.19
CA ALA A 60 6.82 -0.25 -4.26
C ALA A 60 7.73 0.82 -4.92
N PHE A 61 7.50 2.09 -4.58
CA PHE A 61 8.41 3.20 -4.91
C PHE A 61 8.97 3.80 -3.62
N THR A 62 9.92 3.07 -3.02
CA THR A 62 10.52 3.34 -1.72
C THR A 62 12.05 3.16 -1.76
N THR A 63 12.70 2.98 -0.62
CA THR A 63 14.15 2.71 -0.54
C THR A 63 14.48 1.26 -0.93
N PRO A 64 15.70 0.99 -1.42
CA PRO A 64 16.11 -0.37 -1.81
C PRO A 64 15.92 -1.42 -0.71
N GLU A 65 16.21 -1.07 0.55
CA GLU A 65 16.11 -1.99 1.69
C GLU A 65 14.66 -2.37 1.98
N SER A 66 13.74 -1.40 1.93
CA SER A 66 12.31 -1.65 2.09
C SER A 66 11.76 -2.48 0.93
N THR A 67 12.15 -2.16 -0.31
CA THR A 67 11.76 -2.94 -1.48
C THR A 67 12.18 -4.41 -1.37
N LEU A 68 13.39 -4.70 -0.88
CA LEU A 68 13.83 -6.08 -0.67
C LEU A 68 13.03 -6.81 0.42
N ALA A 69 12.67 -6.12 1.50
CA ALA A 69 11.84 -6.68 2.55
C ALA A 69 10.41 -6.98 2.05
N ASP A 70 9.80 -6.03 1.33
CA ASP A 70 8.47 -6.17 0.75
C ASP A 70 8.44 -7.30 -0.30
N ALA A 71 9.47 -7.41 -1.13
CA ALA A 71 9.60 -8.47 -2.12
C ALA A 71 9.65 -9.86 -1.49
N ALA A 72 10.32 -10.01 -0.33
CA ALA A 72 10.35 -11.28 0.40
C ALA A 72 8.96 -11.66 0.93
N VAL A 73 8.19 -10.69 1.42
CA VAL A 73 6.80 -10.91 1.88
C VAL A 73 5.90 -11.30 0.70
N CYS A 74 5.99 -10.57 -0.42
CA CYS A 74 5.21 -10.86 -1.63
C CYS A 74 5.55 -12.23 -2.21
N ALA A 75 6.83 -12.59 -2.27
CA ALA A 75 7.27 -13.91 -2.73
C ALA A 75 6.74 -15.05 -1.86
N ALA A 76 6.67 -14.86 -0.54
CA ALA A 76 6.11 -15.85 0.39
C ALA A 76 4.57 -15.98 0.23
N ALA A 77 3.89 -14.89 -0.09
CA ALA A 77 2.44 -14.86 -0.33
C ALA A 77 2.04 -15.31 -1.75
N GLY A 78 2.98 -15.35 -2.70
CA GLY A 78 2.70 -15.58 -4.11
C GLY A 78 2.11 -14.37 -4.84
N THR A 79 2.29 -13.17 -4.29
CA THR A 79 1.76 -11.90 -4.80
C THR A 79 2.76 -11.25 -5.74
N ALA A 80 2.29 -10.67 -6.85
CA ALA A 80 3.16 -9.93 -7.77
C ALA A 80 3.65 -8.63 -7.14
N MET A 81 4.87 -8.20 -7.48
CA MET A 81 5.46 -6.93 -7.05
C MET A 81 6.38 -6.35 -8.13
#